data_AF-A0A3E0MDM1-F1
#
_entry.id   AF-A0A3E0MDM1-F1
#
_cell.length_a   1.000
_cell.length_b   1.000
_cell.length_c   1.000
_cell.angle_alpha   90.00
_cell.angle_beta   90.00
_cell.angle_gamma   90.00
#
_symmetry.space_group_name_H-M   'P 1'
#
loop_
_entity.id
_entity.type
_entity.pdbx_description
1 polymer ?
#
loop_
_entity_poly.entity_id
_entity_poly.type
_entity_poly.pdbx_seq_one_letter_code
_entity_poly.pdbx_strand_id
1 'polypeptide(L)'
;MDMNNKTYEDIYSRTYSRIYNIVIEVFEVSEIPQPVLDFVTFKTEYNYILELSNGGDEDDALNFLYQIEQEFDIEIPYDEVSKKIVTFKDLLEFVFEQKYNLEIAEYLKIRIKTKTLKLLLFLESKKIEISKFIEIFSSDTFSNNHQNIEKLILSLRHKSFDVSSIISFSDIFKNDFLLSNLEQICQIYCFMNDQKISYFDVIDIIKSGYLDSCKQQIDDLSEKISLQESEIKKLSLQLEKANQNLDLLKGQLNHLLDDI
;
A
#
# COMPACT_ATOMS: atom_id res chain seq x y z
N MET A 1 4.29 -19.24 8.05
CA MET A 1 3.69 -17.88 8.12
C MET A 1 2.83 -17.55 6.89
N ASP A 2 3.10 -18.11 5.71
CA ASP A 2 2.29 -17.82 4.49
C ASP A 2 0.87 -18.41 4.44
N MET A 3 0.58 -19.51 5.16
CA MET A 3 -0.76 -20.12 5.15
C MET A 3 -1.81 -19.26 5.87
N ASN A 4 -1.42 -18.48 6.87
CA ASN A 4 -2.33 -17.54 7.51
C ASN A 4 -2.64 -16.39 6.56
N ASN A 5 -1.63 -15.72 6.00
CA ASN A 5 -1.83 -14.54 5.14
C ASN A 5 -2.78 -14.77 3.95
N LYS A 6 -2.69 -15.91 3.25
CA LYS A 6 -3.63 -16.25 2.17
C LYS A 6 -5.07 -16.39 2.64
N THR A 7 -5.28 -16.97 3.81
CA THR A 7 -6.60 -17.16 4.40
C THR A 7 -7.21 -15.81 4.81
N TYR A 8 -6.40 -14.90 5.36
CA TYR A 8 -6.84 -13.55 5.73
C TYR A 8 -7.14 -12.67 4.51
N GLU A 9 -6.31 -12.72 3.46
CA GLU A 9 -6.54 -11.97 2.23
C GLU A 9 -7.81 -12.44 1.50
N ASP A 10 -8.06 -13.75 1.46
CA ASP A 10 -9.29 -14.31 0.91
C ASP A 10 -10.54 -13.91 1.73
N ILE A 11 -10.46 -13.99 3.06
CA ILE A 11 -11.56 -13.55 3.95
C ILE A 11 -11.83 -12.06 3.74
N TYR A 12 -10.77 -11.24 3.65
CA TYR A 12 -10.94 -9.81 3.44
C TYR A 12 -11.49 -9.45 2.07
N SER A 13 -10.95 -10.02 1.00
CA SER A 13 -11.45 -9.76 -0.34
C SER A 13 -12.91 -10.19 -0.47
N ARG A 14 -13.30 -11.34 0.08
CA ARG A 14 -14.70 -11.82 0.03
C ARG A 14 -15.63 -10.94 0.85
N THR A 15 -15.25 -10.61 2.08
CA THR A 15 -16.05 -9.75 2.96
C THR A 15 -16.21 -8.37 2.35
N TYR A 16 -15.12 -7.77 1.87
CA TYR A 16 -15.13 -6.49 1.18
C TYR A 16 -16.02 -6.50 -0.06
N SER A 17 -15.86 -7.48 -0.95
CA SER A 17 -16.67 -7.60 -2.16
C SER A 17 -18.15 -7.82 -1.86
N ARG A 18 -18.47 -8.53 -0.77
CA ARG A 18 -19.86 -8.80 -0.42
C ARG A 18 -20.55 -7.58 0.18
N ILE A 19 -19.88 -6.87 1.09
CA ILE A 19 -20.36 -5.58 1.60
C ILE A 19 -20.48 -4.57 0.45
N TYR A 20 -19.50 -4.53 -0.49
CA TYR A 20 -19.57 -3.70 -1.69
C TYR A 20 -20.83 -3.94 -2.51
N ASN A 21 -21.17 -5.21 -2.77
CA ASN A 21 -22.36 -5.56 -3.53
C ASN A 21 -23.64 -5.16 -2.80
N ILE A 22 -23.68 -5.28 -1.46
CA ILE A 22 -24.81 -4.81 -0.66
C ILE A 22 -24.97 -3.29 -0.80
N VAL A 23 -23.87 -2.52 -0.83
CA VAL A 23 -23.95 -1.06 -1.10
C VAL A 23 -24.46 -0.78 -2.52
N ILE A 24 -24.12 -1.59 -3.52
CA ILE A 24 -24.71 -1.43 -4.86
C ILE A 24 -26.21 -1.71 -4.86
N GLU A 25 -26.61 -2.82 -4.22
CA GLU A 25 -27.98 -3.30 -4.20
C GLU A 25 -28.92 -2.37 -3.43
N VAL A 26 -28.50 -1.87 -2.26
CA VAL A 26 -29.31 -0.98 -1.42
C VAL A 26 -29.46 0.40 -2.03
N PHE A 27 -28.42 0.91 -2.69
CA PHE A 27 -28.41 2.29 -3.19
C PHE A 27 -28.76 2.39 -4.69
N GLU A 28 -29.07 1.26 -5.34
CA GLU A 28 -29.34 1.18 -6.78
C GLU A 28 -28.28 1.88 -7.66
N VAL A 29 -27.03 1.94 -7.18
CA VAL A 29 -25.93 2.60 -7.88
C VAL A 29 -25.27 1.65 -8.85
N SER A 30 -25.17 2.07 -10.12
CA SER A 30 -24.60 1.21 -11.18
C SER A 30 -23.14 0.82 -10.96
N GLU A 31 -22.33 1.70 -10.34
CA GLU A 31 -20.95 1.45 -9.94
C GLU A 31 -20.54 2.47 -8.85
N ILE A 32 -19.86 2.01 -7.79
CA ILE A 32 -19.27 2.89 -6.78
C ILE A 32 -17.78 3.11 -7.11
N PRO A 33 -17.28 4.35 -7.17
CA PRO A 33 -15.85 4.60 -7.35
C PRO A 33 -15.05 3.96 -6.21
N GLN A 34 -14.12 3.08 -6.56
CA GLN A 34 -13.23 2.44 -5.60
C GLN A 34 -12.20 3.46 -5.07
N PRO A 35 -11.91 3.48 -3.75
CA PRO A 35 -12.42 2.56 -2.73
C PRO A 35 -13.75 3.01 -2.11
N VAL A 36 -14.62 2.04 -1.82
CA VAL A 36 -15.92 2.26 -1.14
C VAL A 36 -15.79 2.69 0.31
N LEU A 37 -14.55 2.66 0.82
CA LEU A 37 -14.21 3.12 2.16
C LEU A 37 -14.70 4.55 2.45
N ASP A 38 -14.78 5.39 1.42
CA ASP A 38 -15.18 6.80 1.54
C ASP A 38 -16.63 7.06 1.07
N PHE A 39 -17.32 6.05 0.53
CA PHE A 39 -18.67 6.20 -0.02
C PHE A 39 -19.74 6.08 1.07
N VAL A 40 -19.55 5.18 2.03
CA VAL A 40 -20.50 4.96 3.13
C VAL A 40 -19.97 5.64 4.39
N THR A 41 -20.47 6.84 4.66
CA THR A 41 -20.34 7.49 5.97
C THR A 41 -21.70 7.54 6.63
N PHE A 42 -21.82 6.97 7.83
CA PHE A 42 -22.99 7.12 8.68
C PHE A 42 -22.88 8.47 9.39
N LYS A 43 -23.75 9.41 9.05
CA LYS A 43 -23.88 10.67 9.77
C LYS A 43 -24.87 10.46 10.91
N THR A 44 -24.44 10.78 12.13
CA THR A 44 -25.35 10.98 13.26
C THR A 44 -25.63 12.47 13.41
N GLU A 45 -26.79 12.96 13.00
CA GLU A 45 -27.22 14.32 13.36
C GLU A 45 -27.75 14.38 14.80
N TYR A 46 -27.97 15.60 15.31
CA TYR A 46 -28.41 15.92 16.68
C TYR A 46 -29.68 15.18 17.17
N ASN A 47 -30.35 14.42 16.29
CA ASN A 47 -31.57 13.64 16.56
C ASN A 47 -31.44 12.12 16.33
N TYR A 48 -30.23 11.56 16.21
CA TYR A 48 -29.98 10.10 16.08
C TYR A 48 -30.47 9.45 14.77
N ILE A 49 -30.68 10.24 13.72
CA ILE A 49 -31.01 9.72 12.39
C ILE A 49 -29.71 9.21 11.76
N LEU A 50 -29.69 7.93 11.37
CA LEU A 50 -28.60 7.33 10.60
C LEU A 50 -28.77 7.72 9.13
N GLU A 51 -28.01 8.70 8.66
CA GLU A 51 -28.03 9.08 7.24
C GLU A 51 -26.76 8.63 6.54
N LEU A 52 -26.89 8.30 5.25
CA LEU A 52 -25.76 7.91 4.42
C LEU A 52 -25.26 9.13 3.65
N SER A 53 -23.94 9.34 3.61
CA SER A 53 -23.31 10.53 2.99
C SER A 53 -23.70 10.81 1.54
N ASN A 54 -24.26 9.84 0.81
CA ASN A 54 -24.70 9.98 -0.57
C ASN A 54 -26.20 10.25 -0.75
N GLY A 55 -26.90 10.63 0.33
CA GLY A 55 -28.31 11.01 0.27
C GLY A 55 -29.30 9.86 0.48
N GLY A 56 -28.85 8.76 1.08
CA GLY A 56 -29.74 7.71 1.60
C GLY A 56 -30.32 8.12 2.95
N ASP A 57 -31.59 7.83 3.16
CA ASP A 57 -32.31 8.17 4.38
C ASP A 57 -32.11 7.12 5.50
N GLU A 58 -32.82 7.27 6.61
CA GLU A 58 -32.74 6.36 7.75
C GLU A 58 -33.16 4.94 7.41
N ASP A 59 -34.17 4.78 6.55
CA ASP A 59 -34.67 3.48 6.13
C ASP A 59 -33.64 2.77 5.23
N ASP A 60 -32.95 3.52 4.36
CA ASP A 60 -31.84 3.00 3.56
C ASP A 60 -30.68 2.53 4.45
N ALA A 61 -30.34 3.30 5.49
CA ALA A 61 -29.26 2.96 6.41
C ALA A 61 -29.59 1.72 7.27
N LEU A 62 -30.84 1.61 7.73
CA LEU A 62 -31.34 0.46 8.48
C LEU A 62 -31.40 -0.80 7.60
N ASN A 63 -31.91 -0.67 6.37
CA ASN A 63 -31.93 -1.76 5.39
C ASN A 63 -30.52 -2.23 5.05
N PHE A 64 -29.57 -1.30 4.88
CA PHE A 64 -28.17 -1.61 4.66
C PHE A 64 -27.58 -2.44 5.81
N LEU A 65 -27.73 -1.98 7.06
CA LEU A 65 -27.23 -2.71 8.23
C LEU A 65 -27.90 -4.08 8.38
N TYR A 66 -29.20 -4.17 8.14
CA TYR A 66 -29.94 -5.44 8.19
C TYR A 66 -29.43 -6.46 7.16
N GLN A 67 -29.13 -6.03 5.94
CA GLN A 67 -28.53 -6.92 4.93
C GLN A 67 -27.14 -7.40 5.33
N ILE A 68 -26.36 -6.57 6.03
CA ILE A 68 -25.07 -6.97 6.58
C ILE A 68 -25.25 -8.02 7.68
N GLU A 69 -26.19 -7.81 8.60
CA GLU A 69 -26.53 -8.81 9.64
C GLU A 69 -26.91 -10.15 9.04
N GLN A 70 -27.77 -10.16 8.01
CA GLN A 70 -28.17 -11.39 7.33
C GLN A 70 -27.02 -12.07 6.57
N GLU A 71 -26.24 -11.29 5.82
CA GLU A 71 -25.18 -11.84 4.98
C GLU A 71 -24.06 -12.46 5.82
N PHE A 72 -23.71 -11.82 6.92
CA PHE A 72 -22.62 -12.28 7.78
C PHE A 72 -23.10 -13.06 8.99
N ASP A 73 -24.40 -13.18 9.24
CA ASP A 73 -24.97 -13.86 10.40
C ASP A 73 -24.31 -13.34 11.68
N ILE A 74 -24.51 -12.03 11.88
CA ILE A 74 -24.06 -11.21 13.02
C ILE A 74 -25.21 -10.33 13.49
N GLU A 75 -25.13 -9.82 14.72
CA GLU A 75 -26.10 -8.87 15.29
C GLU A 75 -25.39 -7.52 15.51
N ILE A 76 -25.93 -6.43 14.95
CA ILE A 76 -25.41 -5.07 15.07
C ILE A 76 -26.31 -4.32 16.08
N PRO A 77 -25.84 -4.07 17.31
CA PRO A 77 -26.63 -3.35 18.30
C PRO A 77 -26.90 -1.90 17.85
N TYR A 78 -28.16 -1.58 17.58
CA TYR A 78 -28.61 -0.27 17.09
C TYR A 78 -28.38 0.89 18.08
N ASP A 79 -28.07 0.62 19.35
CA ASP A 79 -28.08 1.63 20.42
C ASP A 79 -26.68 2.17 20.79
N GLU A 80 -25.64 1.32 20.75
CA GLU A 80 -24.27 1.64 21.19
C GLU A 80 -23.20 1.40 20.11
N VAL A 81 -23.40 0.43 19.22
CA VAL A 81 -22.44 0.04 18.20
C VAL A 81 -22.64 0.84 16.92
N SER A 82 -23.89 1.15 16.56
CA SER A 82 -24.24 2.10 15.49
C SER A 82 -23.53 3.46 15.63
N LYS A 83 -23.29 3.92 16.87
CA LYS A 83 -22.55 5.15 17.19
C LYS A 83 -21.04 5.06 16.91
N LYS A 84 -20.50 3.83 16.84
CA LYS A 84 -19.07 3.57 16.57
C LYS A 84 -18.82 3.21 15.10
N ILE A 85 -19.83 2.68 14.41
CA ILE A 85 -19.75 2.38 12.98
C ILE A 85 -20.05 3.67 12.20
N VAL A 86 -19.04 4.54 12.06
CA VAL A 86 -19.18 5.84 11.39
C VAL A 86 -18.77 5.73 9.92
N THR A 87 -17.85 4.83 9.61
CA THR A 87 -17.29 4.64 8.29
C THR A 87 -17.45 3.19 7.82
N PHE A 88 -17.35 2.97 6.51
CA PHE A 88 -17.25 1.63 5.93
C PHE A 88 -16.10 0.81 6.54
N LYS A 89 -15.01 1.48 6.97
CA LYS A 89 -13.91 0.83 7.67
C LYS A 89 -14.38 0.28 9.02
N ASP A 90 -15.09 1.07 9.81
CA ASP A 90 -15.59 0.64 11.12
C ASP A 90 -16.59 -0.53 10.98
N LEU A 91 -17.39 -0.53 9.92
CA LEU A 91 -18.30 -1.65 9.60
C LEU A 91 -17.53 -2.93 9.26
N LEU A 92 -16.49 -2.81 8.43
CA LEU A 92 -15.60 -3.93 8.15
C LEU A 92 -14.99 -4.46 9.46
N GLU A 93 -14.48 -3.57 10.32
CA GLU A 93 -13.87 -3.94 11.60
C GLU A 93 -14.85 -4.73 12.46
N PHE A 94 -16.10 -4.25 12.57
CA PHE A 94 -17.16 -4.94 13.30
C PHE A 94 -17.48 -6.33 12.73
N VAL A 95 -17.69 -6.45 11.40
CA VAL A 95 -18.00 -7.73 10.75
C VAL A 95 -16.88 -8.75 10.98
N PHE A 96 -15.62 -8.31 10.94
CA PHE A 96 -14.49 -9.21 11.14
C PHE A 96 -14.34 -9.69 12.57
N GLU A 97 -14.54 -8.79 13.53
CA GLU A 97 -14.53 -9.16 14.94
C GLU A 97 -15.67 -10.13 15.25
N GLN A 98 -16.89 -9.84 14.81
CA GLN A 98 -18.06 -10.66 15.14
C GLN A 98 -18.11 -11.98 14.37
N LYS A 99 -17.84 -11.97 13.06
CA LYS A 99 -17.98 -13.19 12.24
C LYS A 99 -16.76 -14.09 12.28
N TYR A 100 -15.58 -13.49 12.25
CA TYR A 100 -14.33 -14.24 12.06
C TYR A 100 -13.47 -14.27 13.32
N ASN A 101 -13.82 -13.52 14.37
CA ASN A 101 -12.97 -13.32 15.56
C ASN A 101 -11.56 -12.82 15.18
N LEU A 102 -11.52 -11.90 14.21
CA LEU A 102 -10.28 -11.36 13.64
C LEU A 102 -10.17 -9.86 13.90
N GLU A 103 -9.01 -9.44 14.41
CA GLU A 103 -8.68 -8.03 14.53
C GLU A 103 -8.19 -7.49 13.17
N ILE A 104 -8.97 -6.60 12.56
CA ILE A 104 -8.61 -5.96 11.28
C ILE A 104 -7.32 -5.16 11.38
N ALA A 105 -7.01 -4.59 12.54
CA ALA A 105 -5.79 -3.81 12.75
C ALA A 105 -4.52 -4.60 12.39
N GLU A 106 -4.48 -5.91 12.71
CA GLU A 106 -3.37 -6.78 12.33
C GLU A 106 -3.32 -7.04 10.82
N TYR A 107 -4.46 -7.29 10.18
CA TYR A 107 -4.54 -7.46 8.73
C TYR A 107 -4.13 -6.17 7.99
N LEU A 108 -4.67 -5.01 8.39
CA LEU A 108 -4.30 -3.72 7.81
C LEU A 108 -2.82 -3.45 7.98
N LYS A 109 -2.24 -3.78 9.13
CA LYS A 109 -0.80 -3.66 9.38
C LYS A 109 0.02 -4.54 8.44
N ILE A 110 -0.40 -5.79 8.19
CA ILE A 110 0.27 -6.69 7.25
C ILE A 110 0.12 -6.18 5.82
N ARG A 111 -1.10 -5.83 5.39
CA ARG A 111 -1.40 -5.29 4.05
C ARG A 111 -0.59 -4.03 3.77
N ILE A 112 -0.59 -3.07 4.69
CA ILE A 112 0.17 -1.83 4.58
C ILE A 112 1.66 -2.17 4.43
N LYS A 113 2.22 -3.00 5.31
CA LYS A 113 3.64 -3.42 5.21
C LYS A 113 3.98 -4.05 3.86
N THR A 114 3.15 -4.98 3.37
CA THR A 114 3.39 -5.63 2.07
C THR A 114 3.34 -4.63 0.91
N LYS A 115 2.36 -3.73 0.89
CA LYS A 115 2.26 -2.69 -0.14
C LYS A 115 3.42 -1.68 -0.04
N THR A 116 3.81 -1.29 1.18
CA THR A 116 4.98 -0.44 1.44
C THR A 116 6.26 -1.06 0.87
N LEU A 117 6.51 -2.34 1.11
CA LEU A 117 7.70 -3.03 0.58
C LEU A 117 7.72 -3.06 -0.95
N LYS A 118 6.60 -3.39 -1.59
CA LYS A 118 6.49 -3.37 -3.05
C LYS A 118 6.79 -1.98 -3.62
N LEU A 119 6.21 -0.95 -3.01
CA LEU A 119 6.39 0.44 -3.41
C LEU A 119 7.85 0.88 -3.23
N LEU A 120 8.48 0.57 -2.10
CA LEU A 120 9.89 0.87 -1.83
C LEU A 120 10.82 0.27 -2.88
N LEU A 121 10.68 -1.02 -3.17
CA LEU A 121 11.47 -1.71 -4.19
C LEU A 121 11.30 -1.06 -5.57
N PHE A 122 10.07 -0.63 -5.90
CA PHE A 122 9.80 0.08 -7.14
C PHE A 122 10.49 1.45 -7.17
N LEU A 123 10.33 2.27 -6.13
CA LEU A 123 10.94 3.59 -6.03
C LEU A 123 12.46 3.51 -6.16
N GLU A 124 13.09 2.55 -5.48
CA GLU A 124 14.52 2.28 -5.58
C GLU A 124 14.93 1.90 -7.02
N SER A 125 14.20 0.97 -7.65
CA SER A 125 14.48 0.54 -9.03
C SER A 125 14.39 1.68 -10.06
N LYS A 126 13.53 2.67 -9.80
CA LYS A 126 13.34 3.86 -10.64
C LYS A 126 14.18 5.05 -10.20
N LYS A 127 14.96 4.91 -9.13
CA LYS A 127 15.75 5.99 -8.52
C LYS A 127 14.89 7.22 -8.18
N ILE A 128 13.65 6.97 -7.76
CA ILE A 128 12.74 8.01 -7.28
C ILE A 128 13.00 8.18 -5.79
N GLU A 129 13.38 9.38 -5.37
CA GLU A 129 13.59 9.68 -3.96
C GLU A 129 12.28 9.58 -3.17
N ILE A 130 12.34 8.96 -1.98
CA ILE A 130 11.18 8.84 -1.08
C ILE A 130 10.64 10.22 -0.68
N SER A 131 11.52 11.19 -0.42
CA SER A 131 11.15 12.60 -0.18
C SER A 131 10.31 13.15 -1.33
N LYS A 132 10.74 12.90 -2.57
CA LYS A 132 10.05 13.37 -3.76
C LYS A 132 8.70 12.68 -3.97
N PHE A 133 8.66 11.37 -3.72
CA PHE A 133 7.42 10.60 -3.70
C PHE A 133 6.40 11.18 -2.70
N ILE A 134 6.83 11.43 -1.47
CA ILE A 134 5.99 12.02 -0.42
C ILE A 134 5.52 13.42 -0.83
N GLU A 135 6.41 14.26 -1.37
CA GLU A 135 6.07 15.61 -1.85
C GLU A 135 4.96 15.58 -2.92
N ILE A 136 5.08 14.68 -3.90
CA ILE A 136 4.09 14.52 -4.97
C ILE A 136 2.75 14.10 -4.39
N PHE A 137 2.71 13.02 -3.60
CA PHE A 137 1.46 12.41 -3.15
C PHE A 137 0.81 13.13 -1.97
N SER A 138 1.53 14.01 -1.28
CA SER A 138 0.99 14.85 -0.19
C SER A 138 0.63 16.27 -0.64
N SER A 139 0.86 16.61 -1.91
CA SER A 139 0.55 17.93 -2.46
C SER A 139 -0.94 18.09 -2.73
N ASP A 140 -1.54 19.20 -2.28
CA ASP A 140 -2.93 19.57 -2.59
C ASP A 140 -3.18 19.57 -4.10
N THR A 141 -2.19 20.01 -4.88
CA THR A 141 -2.27 20.03 -6.34
C THR A 141 -2.49 18.63 -6.89
N PHE A 142 -1.75 17.64 -6.41
CA PHE A 142 -1.88 16.27 -6.86
C PHE A 142 -3.17 15.64 -6.32
N SER A 143 -3.45 15.82 -5.03
CA SER A 143 -4.65 15.30 -4.38
C SER A 143 -5.92 15.75 -5.11
N ASN A 144 -6.03 17.03 -5.48
CA ASN A 144 -7.21 17.54 -6.18
C ASN A 144 -7.32 17.06 -7.64
N ASN A 145 -6.27 16.48 -8.22
CA ASN A 145 -6.22 16.06 -9.62
C ASN A 145 -6.04 14.54 -9.80
N HIS A 146 -5.91 13.77 -8.71
CA HIS A 146 -5.45 12.37 -8.76
C HIS A 146 -6.33 11.50 -9.69
N GLN A 147 -7.65 11.66 -9.65
CA GLN A 147 -8.60 10.93 -10.50
C GLN A 147 -8.44 11.28 -11.99
N ASN A 148 -8.22 12.55 -12.31
CA ASN A 148 -8.03 12.98 -13.70
C ASN A 148 -6.67 12.50 -14.23
N ILE A 149 -5.64 12.49 -13.38
CA ILE A 149 -4.33 11.93 -13.70
C ILE A 149 -4.41 10.42 -13.96
N GLU A 150 -5.16 9.68 -13.14
CA GLU A 150 -5.40 8.26 -13.33
C GLU A 150 -6.07 7.98 -14.68
N LYS A 151 -7.15 8.71 -15.00
CA LYS A 151 -7.86 8.61 -16.29
C LYS A 151 -6.93 8.90 -17.47
N LEU A 152 -6.08 9.92 -17.35
CA LEU A 152 -5.08 10.26 -18.36
C LEU A 152 -4.12 9.08 -18.59
N ILE A 153 -3.56 8.51 -17.53
CA ILE A 153 -2.56 7.42 -17.62
C ILE A 153 -3.18 6.14 -18.19
N LEU A 154 -4.41 5.79 -17.78
CA LEU A 154 -5.15 4.67 -18.35
C LEU A 154 -5.37 4.86 -19.86
N SER A 155 -5.79 6.05 -20.27
CA SER A 155 -6.01 6.39 -21.68
C SER A 155 -4.72 6.28 -22.50
N LEU A 156 -3.58 6.73 -21.96
CA LEU A 156 -2.27 6.61 -22.59
C LEU A 156 -1.84 5.14 -22.79
N ARG A 157 -2.14 4.27 -21.81
CA ARG A 157 -1.82 2.82 -21.91
C ARG A 157 -2.62 2.10 -22.99
N HIS A 158 -3.88 2.49 -23.20
CA HIS A 158 -4.77 1.86 -24.18
C HIS A 158 -4.56 2.30 -25.63
N LYS A 159 -3.54 3.13 -25.91
CA LYS A 159 -3.17 3.63 -27.26
C LYS A 159 -4.30 4.34 -28.03
N SER A 160 -5.41 4.66 -27.38
CA SER A 160 -6.50 5.48 -27.92
C SER A 160 -6.36 6.89 -27.34
N PHE A 161 -5.39 7.65 -27.87
CA PHE A 161 -5.14 9.01 -27.42
C PHE A 161 -5.24 9.95 -28.62
N ASP A 162 -6.42 10.53 -28.81
CA ASP A 162 -6.67 11.52 -29.87
C ASP A 162 -6.54 12.96 -29.35
N VAL A 163 -6.61 13.92 -30.27
CA VAL A 163 -6.47 15.36 -29.95
C VAL A 163 -7.57 15.84 -29.00
N SER A 164 -8.80 15.32 -29.12
CA SER A 164 -9.88 15.60 -28.18
C SER A 164 -9.56 15.14 -26.75
N SER A 165 -8.91 13.99 -26.62
CA SER A 165 -8.46 13.45 -25.33
C SER A 165 -7.40 14.35 -24.69
N ILE A 166 -6.47 14.90 -25.48
CA ILE A 166 -5.47 15.88 -24.98
C ILE A 166 -6.16 17.14 -24.43
N ILE A 167 -7.17 17.66 -25.13
CA ILE A 167 -7.91 18.86 -24.71
C ILE A 167 -8.63 18.61 -23.38
N SER A 168 -9.22 17.43 -23.18
CA SER A 168 -9.90 17.09 -21.93
C SER A 168 -8.99 17.05 -20.69
N PHE A 169 -7.68 16.91 -20.87
CA PHE A 169 -6.70 16.92 -19.79
C PHE A 169 -5.83 18.20 -19.77
N SER A 170 -6.22 19.24 -20.52
CA SER A 170 -5.39 20.44 -20.70
C SER A 170 -5.02 21.14 -19.38
N ASP A 171 -5.89 21.07 -18.38
CA ASP A 171 -5.65 21.71 -17.08
C ASP A 171 -4.59 20.98 -16.25
N ILE A 172 -4.38 19.67 -16.47
CA ILE A 172 -3.24 18.94 -15.91
C ILE A 172 -1.93 19.48 -16.49
N PHE A 173 -1.90 19.69 -17.81
CA PHE A 173 -0.69 20.13 -18.52
C PHE A 173 -0.33 21.61 -18.29
N LYS A 174 -1.30 22.44 -17.89
CA LYS A 174 -1.07 23.85 -17.51
C LYS A 174 -0.53 24.00 -16.09
N ASN A 175 -0.55 22.95 -15.29
CA ASN A 175 -0.07 23.00 -13.92
C ASN A 175 1.44 22.70 -13.88
N ASP A 176 2.26 23.70 -13.56
CA ASP A 176 3.72 23.57 -13.55
C ASP A 176 4.23 22.48 -12.60
N PHE A 177 3.56 22.29 -11.45
CA PHE A 177 3.92 21.23 -10.51
C PHE A 177 3.67 19.85 -11.11
N LEU A 178 2.48 19.60 -11.67
CA LEU A 178 2.16 18.31 -12.30
C LEU A 178 3.06 18.06 -13.52
N LEU A 179 3.31 19.09 -14.33
CA LEU A 179 4.15 18.99 -15.52
C LEU A 179 5.60 18.66 -15.16
N SER A 180 6.15 19.34 -14.15
CA SER A 180 7.54 19.11 -13.68
C SER A 180 7.75 17.74 -13.05
N ASN A 181 6.67 17.07 -12.63
CA ASN A 181 6.69 15.75 -12.01
C ASN A 181 6.03 14.66 -12.87
N LEU A 182 5.67 14.97 -14.12
CA LEU A 182 4.80 14.13 -14.94
C LEU A 182 5.38 12.74 -15.19
N GLU A 183 6.70 12.65 -15.39
CA GLU A 183 7.37 11.38 -15.63
C GLU A 183 7.26 10.46 -14.39
N GLN A 184 7.60 10.97 -13.20
CA GLN A 184 7.53 10.22 -11.95
C GLN A 184 6.08 9.84 -11.65
N ILE A 185 5.15 10.77 -11.80
CA ILE A 185 3.71 10.54 -11.65
C ILE A 185 3.26 9.39 -12.55
N CYS A 186 3.60 9.43 -13.85
CA CYS A 186 3.27 8.39 -14.80
C CYS A 186 3.85 7.02 -14.41
N GLN A 187 5.12 6.97 -14.02
CA GLN A 187 5.78 5.73 -13.60
C GLN A 187 5.11 5.12 -12.36
N ILE A 188 4.83 5.95 -11.34
CA ILE A 188 4.24 5.51 -10.08
C ILE A 188 2.79 5.05 -10.28
N TYR A 189 1.97 5.81 -11.00
CA TYR A 189 0.58 5.42 -11.27
C TYR A 189 0.48 4.15 -12.13
N CYS A 190 1.39 3.98 -13.09
CA CYS A 190 1.50 2.74 -13.86
C CYS A 190 1.74 1.54 -12.93
N PHE A 191 2.69 1.66 -12.01
CA PHE A 191 2.99 0.62 -11.02
C PHE A 191 1.82 0.38 -10.07
N MET A 192 1.20 1.44 -9.57
CA MET A 192 0.02 1.38 -8.70
C MET A 192 -1.10 0.59 -9.36
N ASN A 193 -1.40 0.88 -10.63
CA ASN A 193 -2.41 0.16 -11.39
C ASN A 193 -2.04 -1.32 -11.58
N ASP A 194 -0.80 -1.61 -11.98
CA ASP A 194 -0.33 -2.99 -12.16
C ASP A 194 -0.37 -3.81 -10.86
N GLN A 195 -0.13 -3.17 -9.72
CA GLN A 195 -0.12 -3.80 -8.40
C GLN A 195 -1.45 -3.69 -7.65
N LYS A 196 -2.49 -3.09 -8.24
CA LYS A 196 -3.77 -2.82 -7.59
C LYS A 196 -3.61 -2.07 -6.25
N ILE A 197 -2.74 -1.06 -6.25
CA ILE A 197 -2.51 -0.15 -5.12
C ILE A 197 -3.28 1.14 -5.41
N SER A 198 -4.25 1.47 -4.58
CA SER A 198 -5.03 2.71 -4.73
C SER A 198 -4.25 3.93 -4.26
N TYR A 199 -4.68 5.12 -4.68
CA TYR A 199 -4.18 6.39 -4.12
C TYR A 199 -4.31 6.44 -2.59
N PHE A 200 -5.44 5.98 -2.04
CA PHE A 200 -5.67 5.97 -0.60
C PHE A 200 -4.74 5.02 0.15
N ASP A 201 -4.42 3.84 -0.42
CA ASP A 201 -3.39 2.96 0.14
C ASP A 201 -2.04 3.69 0.24
N VAL A 202 -1.68 4.49 -0.78
CA VAL A 202 -0.46 5.29 -0.76
C VAL A 202 -0.50 6.35 0.36
N ILE A 203 -1.62 7.05 0.52
CA ILE A 203 -1.79 8.03 1.59
C ILE A 203 -1.66 7.38 2.97
N ASP A 204 -2.25 6.21 3.18
CA ASP A 204 -2.13 5.46 4.42
C ASP A 204 -0.69 5.02 4.70
N ILE A 205 0.01 4.55 3.66
CA ILE A 205 1.44 4.21 3.75
C ILE A 205 2.27 5.42 4.18
N ILE A 206 2.03 6.60 3.59
CA ILE A 206 2.73 7.83 3.97
C ILE A 206 2.43 8.20 5.42
N LYS A 207 1.14 8.28 5.79
CA LYS A 207 0.70 8.69 7.14
C LYS A 207 1.17 7.74 8.24
N SER A 208 1.34 6.47 7.93
CA SER A 208 1.78 5.46 8.90
C SER A 208 3.24 5.61 9.34
N GLY A 209 4.06 6.36 8.61
CA GLY A 209 5.51 6.45 8.84
C GLY A 209 6.28 5.16 8.52
N TYR A 210 5.63 4.12 7.99
CA TYR A 210 6.31 2.86 7.63
C TYR A 210 7.36 3.05 6.54
N LEU A 211 7.14 3.98 5.59
CA LEU A 211 8.10 4.31 4.53
C LEU A 211 9.45 4.73 5.12
N ASP A 212 9.43 5.70 6.04
CA ASP A 212 10.64 6.22 6.68
C ASP A 212 11.31 5.17 7.57
N SER A 213 10.51 4.41 8.33
CA SER A 213 11.02 3.32 9.16
C SER A 213 11.71 2.23 8.35
N CYS A 214 11.12 1.82 7.22
CA CYS A 214 11.73 0.82 6.34
C CYS A 214 13.00 1.36 5.67
N LYS A 215 13.00 2.63 5.25
CA LYS A 215 14.19 3.27 4.67
C LYS A 215 15.35 3.26 5.67
N GLN A 216 15.11 3.68 6.91
CA GLN A 216 16.13 3.67 7.96
C GLN A 216 16.69 2.26 8.18
N GLN A 217 15.83 1.24 8.22
CA GLN A 217 16.28 -0.16 8.36
C GLN A 217 17.14 -0.62 7.18
N ILE A 218 16.80 -0.21 5.96
CA ILE A 218 17.58 -0.51 4.75
C ILE A 218 18.95 0.17 4.83
N ASP A 219 19.00 1.44 5.24
CA ASP A 219 20.24 2.20 5.39
C ASP A 219 21.16 1.55 6.45
N ASP A 220 20.60 1.21 7.62
CA ASP A 220 21.31 0.54 8.71
C ASP A 220 21.87 -0.84 8.28
N LEU A 221 21.09 -1.61 7.52
CA LEU A 221 21.52 -2.90 6.99
C LEU A 221 22.62 -2.75 5.94
N SER A 222 22.51 -1.75 5.07
CA SER A 222 23.50 -1.45 4.03
C SER A 222 24.84 -1.07 4.65
N GLU A 223 24.83 -0.29 5.74
CA GLU A 223 26.05 0.05 6.49
C GLU A 223 26.68 -1.22 7.12
N LYS A 224 25.88 -2.08 7.74
CA LYS A 224 26.36 -3.35 8.30
C LYS A 224 26.99 -4.25 7.24
N ILE A 225 26.38 -4.35 6.06
CA ILE A 225 26.92 -5.12 4.94
C ILE A 225 28.27 -4.54 4.51
N SER A 226 28.36 -3.22 4.34
CA SER A 226 29.62 -2.54 3.97
C SER A 226 30.75 -2.81 4.98
N LEU A 227 30.44 -2.79 6.28
CA LEU A 227 31.40 -3.14 7.34
C LEU A 227 31.86 -4.60 7.22
N GLN A 228 30.93 -5.53 7.01
CA GLN A 228 31.26 -6.95 6.84
C GLN A 228 32.08 -7.20 5.57
N GLU A 229 31.78 -6.54 4.45
CA GLU A 229 32.57 -6.63 3.23
C GLU A 229 34.01 -6.13 3.43
N SER A 230 34.19 -5.04 4.20
CA SER A 230 35.51 -4.53 4.57
C SER A 230 36.30 -5.51 5.43
N GLU A 231 35.63 -6.15 6.40
CA GLU A 231 36.24 -7.17 7.25
C GLU A 231 36.65 -8.42 6.44
N ILE A 232 35.79 -8.89 5.53
CA ILE A 232 36.07 -10.00 4.61
C ILE A 232 37.31 -9.68 3.74
N LYS A 233 37.41 -8.45 3.21
CA LYS A 233 38.61 -8.02 2.47
C LYS A 233 39.87 -8.08 3.32
N LYS A 234 39.81 -7.63 4.58
CA LYS A 234 40.95 -7.66 5.50
C LYS A 234 41.37 -9.10 5.83
N LEU A 235 40.42 -9.97 6.13
CA LEU A 235 40.66 -11.39 6.40
C LEU A 235 41.24 -12.10 5.17
N SER A 236 40.76 -11.78 3.97
CA SER A 236 41.27 -12.33 2.72
C SER A 236 42.75 -11.98 2.51
N LEU A 237 43.13 -10.73 2.79
CA LEU A 237 44.53 -10.29 2.72
C LEU A 237 45.43 -11.00 3.77
N GLN A 238 44.90 -11.24 4.97
CA GLN A 238 45.64 -11.97 6.01
C GLN A 238 45.84 -13.44 5.63
N LEU A 239 44.83 -14.08 5.04
CA LEU A 239 44.92 -15.44 4.53
C LEU A 239 45.96 -15.56 3.41
N GLU A 240 45.99 -14.60 2.48
CA GLU A 240 46.98 -14.57 1.41
C GLU A 240 48.42 -14.49 1.95
N LYS A 241 48.65 -13.62 2.95
CA LYS A 241 49.96 -13.53 3.63
C LYS A 241 50.31 -14.83 4.38
N ALA A 242 49.33 -15.46 5.03
CA ALA A 242 49.55 -16.72 5.72
C ALA A 242 49.94 -17.84 4.74
N ASN A 243 49.30 -17.91 3.57
CA ASN A 243 49.64 -18.86 2.52
C ASN A 243 51.07 -18.63 1.98
N GLN A 244 51.45 -17.38 1.71
CA GLN A 244 52.82 -17.04 1.29
C GLN A 244 53.87 -17.51 2.31
N ASN A 245 53.60 -17.31 3.61
CA ASN A 245 54.48 -17.79 4.67
C ASN A 245 54.57 -19.31 4.74
N LEU A 246 53.45 -20.01 4.51
CA LEU A 246 53.39 -21.47 4.53
C LEU A 246 54.18 -22.07 3.36
N ASP A 247 54.10 -21.47 2.18
CA ASP A 247 54.90 -21.86 1.01
C ASP A 247 56.40 -21.64 1.24
N LEU A 248 56.77 -20.53 1.88
CA LEU A 248 58.15 -20.27 2.32
C LEU A 248 58.68 -21.35 3.27
N LEU A 249 57.90 -21.70 4.30
CA LEU A 249 58.26 -22.74 5.26
C LEU A 249 58.36 -24.12 4.61
N LYS A 250 57.48 -24.46 3.67
CA LYS A 250 57.58 -25.70 2.88
C LYS A 250 58.87 -25.74 2.06
N GLY A 251 59.25 -24.64 1.42
CA GLY A 251 60.50 -24.53 0.68
C GLY A 251 61.73 -24.75 1.57
N GLN A 252 61.75 -24.11 2.75
CA GLN A 252 62.81 -24.28 3.74
C GLN A 252 62.91 -25.72 4.27
N LEU A 253 61.77 -26.36 4.53
CA LEU A 253 61.72 -27.75 4.99
C LEU A 253 62.29 -28.71 3.93
N ASN A 254 61.91 -28.52 2.66
CA ASN A 254 62.43 -29.36 1.57
C ASN A 254 63.95 -29.24 1.44
N HIS A 255 64.50 -28.03 1.54
CA HIS A 255 65.96 -27.84 1.56
C HIS A 255 66.64 -28.57 2.72
N LEU A 256 66.07 -28.50 3.92
CA LEU A 256 66.58 -29.21 5.09
C LEU A 256 66.53 -30.74 4.92
N LEU A 257 65.51 -31.26 4.23
CA LEU A 257 65.40 -32.69 3.95
C LEU A 257 66.39 -33.16 2.88
N ASP A 258 66.69 -32.31 1.89
CA ASP A 258 67.71 -32.61 0.86
C ASP A 258 69.14 -32.62 1.43
N ASP A 259 69.38 -31.89 2.53
CA ASP A 259 70.67 -31.81 3.23
C ASP A 259 70.93 -32.96 4.23
N ILE A 260 69.96 -33.86 4.46
CA ILE A 260 70.04 -35.03 5.39
C ILE A 260 70.26 -36.33 4.61
#